data_AF-A0A150HFF4-F1
#
_entry.id   AF-A0A150HFF4-F1
#
_cell.length_a   1.000
_cell.length_b   1.000
_cell.length_c   1.000
_cell.angle_alpha   90.00
_cell.angle_beta   90.00
_cell.angle_gamma   90.00
#
_symmetry.space_group_name_H-M   'P 1'
#
loop_
_entity.id
_entity.type
_entity.pdbx_description
1 polymer ?
#
loop_
_entity_poly.entity_id
_entity_poly.type
_entity_poly.pdbx_seq_one_letter_code
_entity_poly.pdbx_strand_id
1 'polypeptide(L)'
;MAARIDAVAEERDRARAVVVADAARDERARAHLDARQELDALLAASGFDDLDAARAALISDEEIEGIDIAIADHAAQLSATRSRLLELELDAGGDDPSAHDVDVSRDAVELADAARTDAISAHAGAVRTAEALQDLLQQVDRALAEVQESADEAAAVIRLADSVAGRAPNTMRMDLETFVLAAELEEIVAAANVRLAEMSSGRYTLHHSDARAARGRASGLGLDVLDAHTGRRRPPQSLSGGETFLASLALALGLGEVVTARAGGIRLDTLFVDEGFGSLDPETLELALRTLDDLRAGGRTVGVISHVEAMKEQLPAQLLVASTPEGPSVIHQDAARAPVVKRAR
;
A
#
# COMPACT_ATOMS: atom_id res chain seq x y z
N MET A 1 -2.96 -13.08 -5.27
CA MET A 1 -2.99 -11.97 -6.23
C MET A 1 -1.58 -11.62 -6.71
N ALA A 2 -0.67 -11.20 -5.80
CA ALA A 2 0.73 -10.87 -6.13
C ALA A 2 1.46 -11.94 -6.94
N ALA A 3 1.47 -13.20 -6.47
CA ALA A 3 2.11 -14.30 -7.19
C ALA A 3 1.54 -14.57 -8.61
N ARG A 4 0.29 -14.16 -8.88
CA ARG A 4 -0.32 -14.29 -10.20
C ARG A 4 0.03 -13.11 -11.12
N ILE A 5 0.26 -11.92 -10.54
CA ILE A 5 0.78 -10.75 -11.25
C ILE A 5 2.24 -10.99 -11.64
N ASP A 6 3.05 -11.52 -10.73
CA ASP A 6 4.47 -11.82 -10.97
C ASP A 6 4.63 -12.87 -12.09
N ALA A 7 3.81 -13.92 -12.08
CA ALA A 7 3.83 -14.95 -13.11
C ALA A 7 3.50 -14.39 -14.51
N VAL A 8 2.51 -13.49 -14.61
CA VAL A 8 2.13 -12.86 -15.89
C VAL A 8 3.19 -11.85 -16.35
N ALA A 9 3.84 -11.14 -15.42
CA ALA A 9 4.94 -10.24 -15.73
C ALA A 9 6.16 -11.00 -16.31
N GLU A 10 6.52 -12.14 -15.73
CA GLU A 10 7.58 -13.00 -16.28
C GLU A 10 7.25 -13.50 -17.69
N GLU A 11 6.01 -13.90 -17.94
CA GLU A 11 5.58 -14.41 -19.24
C GLU A 11 5.60 -13.30 -20.31
N ARG A 12 5.16 -12.09 -19.95
CA ARG A 12 5.28 -10.87 -20.79
C ARG A 12 6.75 -10.57 -21.14
N ASP A 13 7.64 -10.62 -20.15
CA ASP A 13 9.05 -10.29 -20.36
C ASP A 13 9.74 -11.30 -21.29
N ARG A 14 9.38 -12.59 -21.20
CA ARG A 14 9.84 -13.62 -22.16
C ARG A 14 9.30 -13.36 -23.57
N ALA A 15 8.02 -13.02 -23.71
CA ALA A 15 7.43 -12.69 -25.01
C ALA A 15 8.12 -11.47 -25.64
N ARG A 16 8.42 -10.44 -24.85
CA ARG A 16 9.14 -9.24 -25.31
C ARG A 16 10.56 -9.57 -25.79
N ALA A 17 11.25 -10.47 -25.11
CA ALA A 17 12.57 -10.93 -25.54
C ALA A 17 12.53 -11.61 -26.92
N VAL A 18 11.48 -12.39 -27.21
CA VAL A 18 11.28 -13.03 -28.52
C VAL A 18 11.06 -11.98 -29.62
N VAL A 19 10.23 -10.96 -29.38
CA VAL A 19 9.97 -9.88 -30.35
C VAL A 19 11.26 -9.12 -30.69
N VAL A 20 12.10 -8.82 -29.68
CA VAL A 20 13.38 -8.15 -29.89
C VAL A 20 14.35 -9.04 -30.70
N ALA A 21 14.37 -10.34 -30.43
CA ALA A 21 15.22 -11.28 -31.16
C ALA A 21 14.82 -11.42 -32.64
N ASP A 22 13.52 -11.39 -32.95
CA ASP A 22 13.03 -11.48 -34.33
C ASP A 22 13.31 -10.19 -35.12
N ALA A 23 13.14 -9.01 -34.51
CA ALA A 23 13.55 -7.73 -35.10
C ALA A 23 15.06 -7.73 -35.45
N ALA A 24 15.92 -8.25 -34.58
CA ALA A 24 17.36 -8.36 -34.85
C ALA A 24 17.69 -9.39 -35.95
N ARG A 25 16.86 -10.42 -36.12
CA ARG A 25 17.01 -11.41 -37.21
C ARG A 25 16.66 -10.78 -38.56
N ASP A 26 15.58 -10.01 -38.62
CA ASP A 26 15.14 -9.32 -39.84
C ASP A 26 16.15 -8.27 -40.31
N GLU A 27 16.75 -7.51 -39.39
CA GLU A 27 17.80 -6.55 -39.71
C GLU A 27 19.02 -7.25 -40.35
N ARG A 28 19.48 -8.38 -39.79
CA ARG A 28 20.58 -9.16 -40.35
C ARG A 28 20.24 -9.77 -41.70
N ALA A 29 19.01 -10.22 -41.90
CA ALA A 29 18.55 -10.78 -43.17
C ALA A 29 18.57 -9.73 -44.29
N ARG A 30 18.14 -8.49 -43.99
CA ARG A 30 18.22 -7.36 -44.93
C ARG A 30 19.66 -7.02 -45.28
N ALA A 31 20.53 -6.86 -44.27
CA ALA A 31 21.94 -6.55 -44.51
C ALA A 31 22.66 -7.61 -45.37
N HIS A 32 22.34 -8.89 -45.19
CA HIS A 32 22.89 -9.96 -46.03
C HIS A 32 22.37 -9.93 -47.47
N LEU A 33 21.09 -9.58 -47.68
CA LEU A 33 20.51 -9.41 -49.02
C LEU A 33 21.19 -8.25 -49.75
N ASP A 34 21.33 -7.09 -49.09
CA ASP A 34 21.96 -5.89 -49.65
C ASP A 34 23.42 -6.18 -50.05
N ALA A 35 24.18 -6.87 -49.18
CA ALA A 35 25.56 -7.26 -49.47
C ALA A 35 25.68 -8.22 -50.67
N ARG A 36 24.70 -9.13 -50.85
CA ARG A 36 24.67 -10.01 -52.04
C ARG A 36 24.36 -9.23 -53.31
N GLN A 37 23.39 -8.32 -53.26
CA GLN A 37 23.04 -7.49 -54.41
C GLN A 37 24.20 -6.59 -54.82
N GLU A 38 24.94 -6.03 -53.86
CA GLU A 38 26.14 -5.24 -54.13
C GLU A 38 27.24 -6.08 -54.78
N LEU A 39 27.47 -7.31 -54.28
CA LEU A 39 28.43 -8.23 -54.89
C LEU A 39 28.04 -8.61 -56.32
N ASP A 40 26.78 -8.97 -56.57
CA ASP A 40 26.28 -9.34 -57.89
C ASP A 40 26.38 -8.16 -58.87
N ALA A 41 26.12 -6.93 -58.41
CA ALA A 41 26.27 -5.72 -59.21
C ALA A 41 27.74 -5.45 -59.59
N LEU A 42 28.67 -5.66 -58.64
CA LEU A 42 30.11 -5.52 -58.90
C LEU A 42 30.63 -6.60 -59.85
N LEU A 43 30.16 -7.84 -59.73
CA LEU A 43 30.50 -8.93 -60.65
C LEU A 43 29.95 -8.66 -62.06
N ALA A 44 28.70 -8.24 -62.19
CA ALA A 44 28.10 -7.89 -63.47
C ALA A 44 28.76 -6.68 -64.15
N ALA A 45 29.29 -5.74 -63.36
CA ALA A 45 30.10 -4.62 -63.87
C ALA A 45 31.54 -5.03 -64.22
N SER A 46 32.00 -6.18 -63.72
CA SER A 46 33.29 -6.76 -64.04
C SER A 46 33.19 -7.68 -65.26
N GLY A 47 34.30 -7.91 -65.96
CA GLY A 47 34.35 -8.89 -67.05
C GLY A 47 34.51 -10.33 -66.58
N PHE A 48 34.30 -10.62 -65.29
CA PHE A 48 34.52 -11.93 -64.68
C PHE A 48 33.21 -12.63 -64.36
N ASP A 49 33.16 -13.93 -64.62
CA ASP A 49 31.95 -14.73 -64.42
C ASP A 49 31.65 -15.04 -62.93
N ASP A 50 32.69 -15.05 -62.08
CA ASP A 50 32.54 -15.26 -60.64
C ASP A 50 33.65 -14.60 -59.79
N LEU A 51 33.44 -14.63 -58.47
CA LEU A 51 34.35 -14.05 -57.48
C LEU A 51 35.72 -14.77 -57.44
N ASP A 52 35.75 -16.07 -57.71
CA ASP A 52 36.99 -16.86 -57.64
C ASP A 52 37.87 -16.59 -58.87
N ALA A 53 37.27 -16.38 -60.05
CA ALA A 53 37.91 -15.91 -61.27
C ALA A 53 38.47 -14.49 -61.08
N ALA A 54 37.70 -13.59 -60.45
CA ALA A 54 38.17 -12.25 -60.13
C ALA A 54 39.36 -12.25 -59.14
N ARG A 55 39.34 -13.15 -58.14
CA ARG A 55 40.45 -13.32 -57.19
C ARG A 55 41.68 -13.98 -57.81
N ALA A 56 41.49 -14.96 -58.68
CA ALA A 56 42.59 -15.63 -59.38
C ALA A 56 43.28 -14.72 -60.41
N ALA A 57 42.59 -13.69 -60.90
CA ALA A 57 43.12 -12.69 -61.84
C ALA A 57 43.95 -11.58 -61.16
N LEU A 58 44.08 -11.58 -59.83
CA LEU A 58 44.95 -10.65 -59.11
C LEU A 58 46.42 -11.05 -59.31
N ILE A 59 47.09 -10.36 -60.23
CA ILE A 59 48.54 -10.47 -60.46
C ILE A 59 49.25 -9.22 -59.97
N SER A 60 50.53 -9.36 -59.62
CA SER A 60 51.35 -8.24 -59.12
C SER A 60 51.75 -7.27 -60.23
N ASP A 61 52.04 -6.01 -59.89
CA ASP A 61 52.45 -4.99 -60.87
C ASP A 61 53.69 -5.41 -61.68
N GLU A 62 54.61 -6.18 -61.08
CA GLU A 62 55.82 -6.71 -61.74
C GLU A 62 55.49 -7.84 -62.75
N GLU A 63 54.46 -8.64 -62.46
CA GLU A 63 53.93 -9.65 -63.40
C GLU A 63 53.15 -9.01 -64.54
N ILE A 64 52.42 -7.91 -64.29
CA ILE A 64 51.73 -7.12 -65.34
C ILE A 64 52.76 -6.56 -66.32
N GLU A 65 53.85 -5.95 -65.84
CA GLU A 65 54.90 -5.39 -66.70
C GLU A 65 55.61 -6.49 -67.52
N GLY A 66 55.87 -7.65 -66.91
CA GLY A 66 56.41 -8.82 -67.62
C GLY A 66 55.46 -9.37 -68.69
N ILE A 67 54.16 -9.41 -68.39
CA ILE A 67 53.11 -9.83 -69.33
C ILE A 67 52.97 -8.81 -70.45
N ASP A 68 53.04 -7.51 -70.20
CA ASP A 68 52.96 -6.47 -71.24
C ASP A 68 54.12 -6.55 -72.23
N ILE A 69 55.34 -6.81 -71.73
CA ILE A 69 56.52 -7.05 -72.59
C ILE A 69 56.30 -8.32 -73.42
N ALA A 70 55.81 -9.40 -72.80
CA ALA A 70 55.51 -10.64 -73.50
C ALA A 70 54.36 -10.48 -74.52
N ILE A 71 53.35 -9.66 -74.22
CA ILE A 71 52.25 -9.31 -75.13
C ILE A 71 52.77 -8.50 -76.29
N ALA A 72 53.69 -7.55 -76.08
CA ALA A 72 54.28 -6.77 -77.17
C ALA A 72 55.12 -7.65 -78.11
N ASP A 73 55.94 -8.55 -77.56
CA ASP A 73 56.73 -9.50 -78.35
C ASP A 73 55.83 -10.52 -79.06
N HIS A 74 54.84 -11.05 -78.35
CA HIS A 74 53.83 -11.94 -78.93
C HIS A 74 52.99 -11.21 -79.98
N ALA A 75 52.63 -9.94 -79.81
CA ALA A 75 51.88 -9.16 -80.82
C ALA A 75 52.70 -8.97 -82.09
N ALA A 76 54.01 -8.76 -81.97
CA ALA A 76 54.93 -8.71 -83.12
C ALA A 76 54.99 -10.08 -83.83
N GLN A 77 55.16 -11.16 -83.08
CA GLN A 77 55.16 -12.54 -83.61
C GLN A 77 53.81 -12.94 -84.19
N LEU A 78 52.71 -12.51 -83.56
CA LEU A 78 51.33 -12.76 -83.97
C LEU A 78 51.00 -11.94 -85.21
N SER A 79 51.51 -10.73 -85.39
CA SER A 79 51.34 -9.99 -86.64
C SER A 79 52.05 -10.69 -87.80
N ALA A 80 53.25 -11.22 -87.58
CA ALA A 80 53.98 -12.00 -88.57
C ALA A 80 53.27 -13.33 -88.88
N THR A 81 52.79 -14.03 -87.85
CA THR A 81 52.08 -15.30 -87.97
C THR A 81 50.68 -15.10 -88.53
N ARG A 82 49.97 -14.02 -88.20
CA ARG A 82 48.67 -13.64 -88.79
C ARG A 82 48.79 -13.25 -90.24
N SER A 83 49.89 -12.63 -90.67
CA SER A 83 50.12 -12.39 -92.10
C SER A 83 50.28 -13.71 -92.85
N ARG A 84 50.98 -14.67 -92.23
CA ARG A 84 51.17 -16.04 -92.75
C ARG A 84 49.89 -16.89 -92.68
N LEU A 85 49.10 -16.69 -91.63
CA LEU A 85 47.86 -17.41 -91.35
C LEU A 85 46.72 -16.85 -92.20
N LEU A 86 46.62 -15.54 -92.45
CA LEU A 86 45.69 -14.93 -93.40
C LEU A 86 45.92 -15.47 -94.82
N GLU A 87 47.18 -15.75 -95.19
CA GLU A 87 47.56 -16.46 -96.41
C GLU A 87 47.02 -17.90 -96.47
N LEU A 88 46.86 -18.57 -95.32
CA LEU A 88 46.44 -19.97 -95.19
C LEU A 88 44.95 -20.14 -94.82
N GLU A 89 44.34 -19.13 -94.19
CA GLU A 89 42.91 -19.02 -93.84
C GLU A 89 42.07 -18.56 -95.04
N LEU A 90 42.70 -17.95 -96.06
CA LEU A 90 42.13 -17.81 -97.40
C LEU A 90 41.93 -19.18 -98.09
N ASP A 91 42.66 -20.23 -97.66
CA ASP A 91 42.62 -21.59 -98.24
C ASP A 91 41.78 -22.61 -97.45
N ALA A 92 41.32 -22.31 -96.22
CA ALA A 92 40.61 -23.29 -95.39
C ALA A 92 39.57 -22.62 -94.47
N GLY A 93 38.37 -22.39 -94.99
CA GLY A 93 37.24 -21.87 -94.22
C GLY A 93 36.39 -22.95 -93.56
N GLY A 94 36.08 -22.73 -92.27
CA GLY A 94 34.81 -23.10 -91.64
C GLY A 94 34.86 -24.21 -90.59
N ASP A 95 34.61 -23.87 -89.32
CA ASP A 95 33.45 -24.42 -88.59
C ASP A 95 33.17 -23.70 -87.25
N ASP A 96 31.88 -23.64 -86.91
CA ASP A 96 31.22 -22.93 -85.80
C ASP A 96 30.85 -23.90 -84.64
N PRO A 97 31.08 -23.56 -83.35
CA PRO A 97 30.80 -24.45 -82.24
C PRO A 97 29.53 -24.04 -81.44
N SER A 98 28.41 -24.74 -81.64
CA SER A 98 27.24 -24.63 -80.74
C SER A 98 26.81 -26.00 -80.19
N ALA A 99 27.27 -26.34 -78.98
CA ALA A 99 26.69 -27.40 -78.17
C ALA A 99 27.00 -27.17 -76.67
N HIS A 100 26.13 -26.46 -75.95
CA HIS A 100 26.13 -26.47 -74.49
C HIS A 100 24.71 -26.73 -73.96
N ASP A 101 24.62 -27.60 -72.95
CA ASP A 101 23.40 -28.13 -72.33
C ASP A 101 22.88 -27.19 -71.23
N VAL A 102 21.59 -26.83 -71.29
CA VAL A 102 20.94 -25.80 -70.46
C VAL A 102 19.96 -26.37 -69.41
N ASP A 103 19.75 -27.68 -69.38
CA ASP A 103 18.69 -28.28 -68.55
C ASP A 103 19.06 -28.31 -67.05
N VAL A 104 20.33 -28.50 -66.71
CA VAL A 104 20.84 -28.43 -65.32
C VAL A 104 20.60 -27.06 -64.69
N SER A 105 20.65 -25.99 -65.49
CA SER A 105 20.40 -24.63 -65.01
C SER A 105 18.91 -24.38 -64.70
N ARG A 106 18.00 -25.10 -65.36
CA ARG A 106 16.56 -24.94 -65.17
C ARG A 106 16.08 -25.56 -63.86
N ASP A 107 16.50 -26.77 -63.55
CA ASP A 107 16.14 -27.47 -62.32
C ASP A 107 16.64 -26.71 -61.07
N ALA A 108 17.83 -26.11 -61.16
CA ALA A 108 18.40 -25.27 -60.11
C ALA A 108 17.55 -24.02 -59.84
N VAL A 109 17.01 -23.40 -60.90
CA VAL A 109 16.12 -22.21 -60.77
C VAL A 109 14.78 -22.59 -60.15
N GLU A 110 14.16 -23.70 -60.58
CA GLU A 110 12.88 -24.14 -60.01
C GLU A 110 12.99 -24.48 -58.52
N LEU A 111 14.09 -25.13 -58.10
CA LEU A 111 14.36 -25.43 -56.69
C LEU A 111 14.56 -24.15 -55.87
N ALA A 112 15.30 -23.18 -56.41
CA ALA A 112 15.53 -21.89 -55.75
C ALA A 112 14.23 -21.08 -55.61
N ASP A 113 13.37 -21.10 -56.62
CA ASP A 113 12.07 -20.42 -56.61
C ASP A 113 11.10 -21.02 -55.58
N ALA A 114 11.07 -22.35 -55.45
CA ALA A 114 10.30 -23.05 -54.43
C ALA A 114 10.79 -22.67 -53.02
N ALA A 115 12.11 -22.75 -52.79
CA ALA A 115 12.70 -22.38 -51.51
C ALA A 115 12.45 -20.91 -51.15
N ARG A 116 12.50 -20.00 -52.13
CA ARG A 116 12.15 -18.58 -51.93
C ARG A 116 10.70 -18.42 -51.51
N THR A 117 9.79 -19.12 -52.17
CA THR A 117 8.34 -19.02 -51.90
C THR A 117 7.98 -19.53 -50.50
N ASP A 118 8.61 -20.62 -50.07
CA ASP A 118 8.46 -21.16 -48.72
C ASP A 118 9.01 -20.18 -47.66
N ALA A 119 10.18 -19.59 -47.90
CA ALA A 119 10.77 -18.60 -47.01
C ALA A 119 9.90 -17.34 -46.87
N ILE A 120 9.32 -16.84 -47.96
CA ILE A 120 8.40 -15.70 -47.94
C ILE A 120 7.15 -16.04 -47.12
N SER A 121 6.57 -17.22 -47.33
CA SER A 121 5.37 -17.66 -46.62
C SER A 121 5.62 -17.82 -45.11
N ALA A 122 6.77 -18.40 -44.74
CA ALA A 122 7.20 -18.52 -43.36
C ALA A 122 7.44 -17.16 -42.69
N HIS A 123 8.11 -16.22 -43.38
CA HIS A 123 8.31 -14.86 -42.88
C HIS A 123 6.98 -14.13 -42.68
N ALA A 124 6.07 -14.19 -43.66
CA ALA A 124 4.75 -13.59 -43.52
C ALA A 124 3.95 -14.19 -42.36
N GLY A 125 4.08 -15.49 -42.10
CA GLY A 125 3.49 -16.15 -40.93
C GLY A 125 4.07 -15.68 -39.59
N ALA A 126 5.39 -15.52 -39.53
CA ALA A 126 6.08 -15.00 -38.35
C ALA A 126 5.64 -13.56 -38.05
N VAL A 127 5.62 -12.68 -39.06
CA VAL A 127 5.18 -11.28 -38.92
C VAL A 127 3.75 -11.19 -38.37
N ARG A 128 2.79 -11.92 -38.95
CA ARG A 128 1.41 -11.93 -38.44
C ARG A 128 1.30 -12.40 -36.99
N THR A 129 2.11 -13.39 -36.62
CA THR A 129 2.14 -13.90 -35.25
C THR A 129 2.73 -12.87 -34.29
N ALA A 130 3.78 -12.16 -34.71
CA ALA A 130 4.40 -11.10 -33.93
C ALA A 130 3.45 -9.91 -33.72
N GLU A 131 2.73 -9.49 -34.75
CA GLU A 131 1.71 -8.44 -34.67
C GLU A 131 0.58 -8.83 -33.69
N ALA A 132 0.04 -10.04 -33.83
CA ALA A 132 -1.01 -10.55 -32.93
C ALA A 132 -0.53 -10.63 -31.48
N LEU A 133 0.72 -11.04 -31.26
CA LEU A 133 1.32 -11.08 -29.93
C LEU A 133 1.51 -9.67 -29.36
N GLN A 134 1.91 -8.71 -30.17
CA GLN A 134 2.07 -7.31 -29.75
C GLN A 134 0.74 -6.69 -29.32
N ASP A 135 -0.34 -6.93 -30.07
CA ASP A 135 -1.68 -6.48 -29.71
C ASP A 135 -2.17 -7.12 -28.41
N LEU A 136 -1.90 -8.41 -28.22
CA LEU A 136 -2.24 -9.12 -26.99
C LEU A 136 -1.48 -8.57 -25.79
N LEU A 137 -0.18 -8.28 -25.94
CA LEU A 137 0.64 -7.69 -24.88
C LEU A 137 0.11 -6.33 -24.46
N GLN A 138 -0.30 -5.47 -25.40
CA GLN A 138 -0.92 -4.19 -25.08
C GLN A 138 -2.24 -4.33 -24.32
N GLN A 139 -3.06 -5.33 -24.65
CA GLN A 139 -4.30 -5.62 -23.93
C GLN A 139 -4.01 -6.11 -22.50
N VAL A 140 -3.02 -6.99 -22.33
CA VAL A 140 -2.59 -7.48 -21.02
C VAL A 140 -2.04 -6.34 -20.15
N ASP A 141 -1.20 -5.46 -20.71
CA ASP A 141 -0.66 -4.31 -19.97
C ASP A 141 -1.78 -3.37 -19.49
N ARG A 142 -2.78 -3.09 -20.34
CA ARG A 142 -3.94 -2.28 -19.94
C ARG A 142 -4.75 -2.95 -18.82
N ALA A 143 -5.06 -4.24 -18.96
CA ALA A 143 -5.81 -4.97 -17.94
C ALA A 143 -5.05 -5.07 -16.61
N LEU A 144 -3.73 -5.25 -16.64
CA LEU A 144 -2.89 -5.25 -15.44
C LEU A 144 -2.92 -3.90 -14.73
N ALA A 145 -2.83 -2.79 -15.48
CA ALA A 145 -2.90 -1.45 -14.91
C ALA A 145 -4.24 -1.20 -14.20
N GLU A 146 -5.37 -1.57 -14.83
CA GLU A 146 -6.71 -1.45 -14.25
C GLU A 146 -6.87 -2.29 -12.97
N VAL A 147 -6.33 -3.51 -12.96
CA VAL A 147 -6.34 -4.38 -11.78
C VAL A 147 -5.45 -3.83 -10.66
N GLN A 148 -4.30 -3.25 -10.98
CA GLN A 148 -3.40 -2.65 -9.99
C GLN A 148 -4.05 -1.44 -9.32
N GLU A 149 -4.67 -0.54 -10.09
CA GLU A 149 -5.40 0.61 -9.55
C GLU A 149 -6.51 0.17 -8.59
N SER A 150 -7.33 -0.80 -9.00
CA SER A 150 -8.39 -1.36 -8.14
C SER A 150 -7.84 -2.04 -6.89
N ALA A 151 -6.70 -2.71 -6.99
CA ALA A 151 -6.05 -3.37 -5.85
C ALA A 151 -5.49 -2.35 -4.84
N ASP A 152 -4.94 -1.24 -5.31
CA ASP A 152 -4.42 -0.17 -4.45
C ASP A 152 -5.54 0.56 -3.69
N GLU A 153 -6.66 0.85 -4.36
CA GLU A 153 -7.85 1.39 -3.72
C GLU A 153 -8.41 0.44 -2.65
N ALA A 154 -8.58 -0.84 -3.00
CA ALA A 154 -9.04 -1.85 -2.06
C ALA A 154 -8.09 -1.98 -0.87
N ALA A 155 -6.78 -1.95 -1.10
CA ALA A 155 -5.78 -2.01 -0.04
C ALA A 155 -5.89 -0.80 0.90
N ALA A 156 -6.16 0.41 0.40
CA ALA A 156 -6.38 1.59 1.23
C ALA A 156 -7.62 1.44 2.11
N VAL A 157 -8.74 0.98 1.54
CA VAL A 157 -10.00 0.77 2.28
C VAL A 157 -9.84 -0.33 3.33
N ILE A 158 -9.18 -1.44 3.00
CA ILE A 158 -8.91 -2.53 3.95
C ILE A 158 -8.04 -2.04 5.10
N ARG A 159 -6.96 -1.30 4.81
CA ARG A 159 -6.10 -0.73 5.87
C ARG A 159 -6.88 0.20 6.80
N LEU A 160 -7.77 1.03 6.27
CA LEU A 160 -8.62 1.91 7.07
C LEU A 160 -9.59 1.09 7.93
N ALA A 161 -10.30 0.13 7.33
CA ALA A 161 -11.24 -0.73 8.03
C ALA A 161 -10.57 -1.53 9.14
N ASP A 162 -9.38 -2.08 8.89
CA ASP A 162 -8.59 -2.80 9.89
C ASP A 162 -8.13 -1.88 11.02
N SER A 163 -7.69 -0.66 10.69
CA SER A 163 -7.28 0.32 11.70
C SER A 163 -8.44 0.72 12.62
N VAL A 164 -9.61 0.98 12.05
CA VAL A 164 -10.85 1.33 12.77
C VAL A 164 -11.37 0.16 13.61
N ALA A 165 -11.16 -1.08 13.16
CA ALA A 165 -11.54 -2.30 13.89
C ALA A 165 -10.49 -2.75 14.93
N GLY A 166 -9.42 -1.99 15.15
CA GLY A 166 -8.37 -2.35 16.11
C GLY A 166 -7.47 -3.51 15.67
N ARG A 167 -7.45 -3.84 14.38
CA ARG A 167 -6.54 -4.84 13.77
C ARG A 167 -5.25 -4.15 13.29
N ALA A 168 -4.22 -4.94 12.97
CA ALA A 168 -2.98 -4.39 12.42
C ALA A 168 -3.27 -3.49 11.21
N PRO A 169 -2.66 -2.30 11.08
CA PRO A 169 -1.47 -1.80 11.79
C PRO A 169 -1.74 -1.08 13.13
N ASN A 170 -2.97 -1.08 13.66
CA ASN A 170 -3.30 -0.41 14.91
C ASN A 170 -2.50 -0.98 16.10
N THR A 171 -1.59 -0.18 16.66
CA THR A 171 -0.69 -0.55 17.76
C THR A 171 -1.40 -0.64 19.11
N MET A 172 -2.44 0.18 19.31
CA MET A 172 -3.26 0.18 20.52
C MET A 172 -4.19 -1.03 20.57
N ARG A 173 -4.49 -1.63 19.39
CA ARG A 173 -5.42 -2.75 19.23
C ARG A 173 -6.80 -2.45 19.83
N MET A 174 -7.24 -1.22 19.64
CA MET A 174 -8.52 -0.67 20.06
C MET A 174 -9.33 -0.28 18.83
N ASP A 175 -10.62 -0.56 18.85
CA ASP A 175 -11.51 -0.02 17.82
C ASP A 175 -11.73 1.48 18.02
N LEU A 176 -12.28 2.15 17.00
CA LEU A 176 -12.50 3.59 17.01
C LEU A 176 -13.43 4.03 18.14
N GLU A 177 -14.48 3.25 18.42
CA GLU A 177 -15.42 3.56 19.51
C GLU A 177 -14.71 3.57 20.86
N THR A 178 -13.93 2.53 21.15
CA THR A 178 -13.18 2.44 22.42
C THR A 178 -12.08 3.50 22.48
N PHE A 179 -11.43 3.85 21.37
CA PHE A 179 -10.45 4.94 21.32
C PHE A 179 -11.07 6.29 21.68
N VAL A 180 -12.25 6.60 21.12
CA VAL A 180 -12.99 7.82 21.48
C VAL A 180 -13.38 7.78 22.95
N LEU A 181 -13.97 6.67 23.42
CA LEU A 181 -14.37 6.52 24.82
C LEU A 181 -13.19 6.62 25.81
N ALA A 182 -12.00 6.18 25.42
CA ALA A 182 -10.78 6.33 26.22
C ALA A 182 -10.40 7.80 26.39
N ALA A 183 -10.42 8.58 25.31
CA ALA A 183 -10.21 10.03 25.38
C ALA A 183 -11.27 10.73 26.26
N GLU A 184 -12.54 10.30 26.16
CA GLU A 184 -13.59 10.83 27.05
C GLU A 184 -13.31 10.48 28.51
N LEU A 185 -12.88 9.25 28.78
CA LEU A 185 -12.54 8.79 30.12
C LEU A 185 -11.36 9.56 30.71
N GLU A 186 -10.34 9.90 29.91
CA GLU A 186 -9.21 10.73 30.36
C GLU A 186 -9.67 12.10 30.86
N GLU A 187 -10.57 12.77 30.13
CA GLU A 187 -11.14 14.05 30.55
C GLU A 187 -11.98 13.91 31.84
N ILE A 188 -12.78 12.84 31.93
CA ILE A 188 -13.58 12.54 33.13
C ILE A 188 -12.67 12.28 34.33
N VAL A 189 -11.59 11.52 34.16
CA VAL A 189 -10.60 11.22 35.20
C VAL A 189 -9.89 12.49 35.66
N ALA A 190 -9.53 13.39 34.75
CA ALA A 190 -8.95 14.68 35.08
C ALA A 190 -9.91 15.53 35.93
N ALA A 191 -11.18 15.63 35.54
CA ALA A 191 -12.19 16.36 36.30
C ALA A 191 -12.48 15.73 37.67
N ALA A 192 -12.50 14.39 37.74
CA ALA A 192 -12.69 13.62 38.96
C ALA A 192 -11.54 13.83 39.96
N ASN A 193 -10.30 13.86 39.46
CA ASN A 193 -9.10 14.00 40.30
C ASN A 193 -9.05 15.31 41.09
N VAL A 194 -9.68 16.38 40.60
CA VAL A 194 -9.81 17.63 41.36
C VAL A 194 -10.54 17.37 42.69
N ARG A 195 -11.67 16.68 42.64
CA ARG A 195 -12.50 16.39 43.83
C ARG A 195 -11.92 15.26 44.66
N LEU A 196 -11.33 14.25 44.00
CA LEU A 196 -10.67 13.16 44.72
C LEU A 196 -9.48 13.68 45.53
N ALA A 197 -8.70 14.64 45.01
CA ALA A 197 -7.60 15.24 45.73
C ALA A 197 -8.09 15.99 46.98
N GLU A 198 -9.21 16.71 46.88
CA GLU A 198 -9.85 17.33 48.04
C GLU A 198 -10.33 16.26 49.02
N MET A 199 -11.24 15.35 48.62
CA MET A 199 -11.84 14.33 49.49
C MET A 199 -10.86 13.34 50.12
N SER A 200 -9.72 13.07 49.48
CA SER A 200 -8.69 12.15 49.98
C SER A 200 -7.49 12.86 50.62
N SER A 201 -7.54 14.18 50.81
CA SER A 201 -6.39 14.98 51.26
C SER A 201 -5.12 14.73 50.43
N GLY A 202 -5.30 14.60 49.11
CA GLY A 202 -4.24 14.35 48.14
C GLY A 202 -3.69 12.92 48.12
N ARG A 203 -4.30 11.98 48.84
CA ARG A 203 -3.80 10.61 48.95
C ARG A 203 -3.98 9.80 47.67
N TYR A 204 -5.11 9.91 46.99
CA TYR A 204 -5.43 9.09 45.82
C TYR A 204 -5.50 9.92 44.55
N THR A 205 -5.03 9.34 43.45
CA THR A 205 -5.18 9.89 42.10
C THR A 205 -5.56 8.79 41.13
N LEU A 206 -6.64 9.00 40.38
CA LEU A 206 -7.09 8.12 39.31
C LEU A 206 -6.20 8.31 38.08
N HIS A 207 -5.78 7.20 37.48
CA HIS A 207 -5.07 7.17 36.21
C HIS A 207 -5.82 6.26 35.25
N HIS A 208 -5.99 6.72 34.01
CA HIS A 208 -6.42 5.87 32.93
C HIS A 208 -5.34 4.83 32.60
N SER A 209 -5.78 3.64 32.19
CA SER A 209 -4.93 2.49 31.88
C SER A 209 -5.32 1.88 30.55
N ASP A 210 -4.37 1.91 29.61
CA ASP A 210 -4.45 1.25 28.31
C ASP A 210 -4.23 -0.27 28.38
N ALA A 211 -3.95 -0.79 29.58
CA ALA A 211 -3.65 -2.18 29.78
C ALA A 211 -4.81 -3.07 29.31
N ARG A 212 -4.45 -4.16 28.61
CA ARG A 212 -5.42 -5.11 28.10
C ARG A 212 -6.23 -5.71 29.26
N ALA A 213 -7.54 -5.48 29.26
CA ALA A 213 -8.43 -6.16 30.18
C ALA A 213 -8.34 -7.69 29.97
N ALA A 214 -8.16 -8.44 31.06
CA ALA A 214 -8.12 -9.90 30.97
C ALA A 214 -9.44 -10.45 30.39
N ARG A 215 -9.33 -11.45 29.51
CA ARG A 215 -10.44 -12.18 28.85
C ARG A 215 -11.13 -11.46 27.68
N GLY A 216 -10.40 -10.68 26.88
CA GLY A 216 -10.89 -10.21 25.57
C GLY A 216 -11.99 -9.13 25.64
N ARG A 217 -12.13 -8.43 26.78
CA ARG A 217 -12.95 -7.21 26.85
C ARG A 217 -12.24 -6.05 26.17
N ALA A 218 -13.00 -5.05 25.74
CA ALA A 218 -12.52 -3.81 25.16
C ALA A 218 -11.33 -3.26 25.98
N SER A 219 -10.18 -3.15 25.33
CA SER A 219 -8.93 -2.64 25.90
C SER A 219 -9.01 -1.11 25.98
N GLY A 220 -8.45 -0.48 27.01
CA GLY A 220 -8.33 0.99 27.05
C GLY A 220 -9.46 1.75 27.76
N LEU A 221 -10.27 1.08 28.58
CA LEU A 221 -11.16 1.73 29.57
C LEU A 221 -10.77 1.33 31.00
N GLY A 222 -9.50 0.98 31.22
CA GLY A 222 -8.98 0.63 32.53
C GLY A 222 -8.76 1.87 33.39
N LEU A 223 -8.89 1.71 34.70
CA LEU A 223 -8.50 2.71 35.69
C LEU A 223 -7.53 2.05 36.67
N ASP A 224 -6.50 2.80 37.06
CA ASP A 224 -5.57 2.51 38.14
C ASP A 224 -5.64 3.63 39.18
N VAL A 225 -5.34 3.31 40.44
CA VAL A 225 -5.27 4.30 41.52
C VAL A 225 -3.84 4.41 42.01
N LEU A 226 -3.27 5.61 41.95
CA LEU A 226 -2.01 5.93 42.60
C LEU A 226 -2.29 6.27 44.06
N ASP A 227 -1.66 5.53 44.99
CA ASP A 227 -1.65 5.89 46.42
C ASP A 227 -0.35 6.65 46.73
N ALA A 228 -0.47 7.95 47.03
CA ALA A 228 0.64 8.84 47.30
C ALA A 228 1.47 8.43 48.53
N HIS A 229 0.88 7.74 49.51
CA HIS A 229 1.61 7.29 50.70
C HIS A 229 2.57 6.15 50.38
N THR A 230 2.20 5.28 49.43
CA THR A 230 3.02 4.12 49.04
C THR A 230 3.81 4.35 47.76
N GLY A 231 3.43 5.36 46.97
CA GLY A 231 3.98 5.64 45.64
C GLY A 231 3.64 4.58 44.58
N ARG A 232 2.70 3.68 44.87
CA ARG A 232 2.36 2.55 43.99
C ARG A 232 1.02 2.76 43.29
N ARG A 233 0.95 2.35 42.03
CA ARG A 233 -0.31 2.17 41.30
C ARG A 233 -0.91 0.83 41.67
N ARG A 234 -2.19 0.81 41.97
CA ARG A 234 -2.94 -0.38 42.32
C ARG A 234 -4.27 -0.43 41.57
N PRO A 235 -4.77 -1.62 41.23
CA PRO A 235 -6.06 -1.75 40.58
C PRO A 235 -7.20 -1.31 41.53
N PRO A 236 -8.29 -0.72 41.04
CA PRO A 236 -9.41 -0.24 41.86
C PRO A 236 -10.03 -1.33 42.74
N GLN A 237 -9.93 -2.60 42.35
CA GLN A 237 -10.42 -3.74 43.13
C GLN A 237 -9.64 -3.98 44.45
N SER A 238 -8.51 -3.31 44.65
CA SER A 238 -7.71 -3.39 45.88
C SER A 238 -8.04 -2.30 46.91
N LEU A 239 -8.97 -1.41 46.59
CA LEU A 239 -9.43 -0.34 47.48
C LEU A 239 -10.31 -0.91 48.60
N SER A 240 -10.28 -0.28 49.78
CA SER A 240 -11.26 -0.52 50.84
C SER A 240 -12.66 -0.01 50.45
N GLY A 241 -13.69 -0.31 51.26
CA GLY A 241 -15.05 0.17 51.01
C GLY A 241 -15.15 1.70 50.93
N GLY A 242 -14.56 2.40 51.91
CA GLY A 242 -14.55 3.87 51.93
C GLY A 242 -13.73 4.48 50.79
N GLU A 243 -12.58 3.89 50.46
CA GLU A 243 -11.74 4.33 49.35
C GLU A 243 -12.45 4.18 47.99
N THR A 244 -13.16 3.06 47.81
CA THR A 244 -13.96 2.80 46.61
C THR A 244 -15.10 3.80 46.48
N PHE A 245 -15.73 4.15 47.61
CA PHE A 245 -16.79 5.15 47.64
C PHE A 245 -16.28 6.53 47.20
N LEU A 246 -15.17 7.02 47.77
CA LEU A 246 -14.58 8.30 47.38
C LEU A 246 -14.19 8.34 45.90
N ALA A 247 -13.56 7.28 45.40
CA ALA A 247 -13.15 7.18 44.01
C ALA A 247 -14.38 7.20 43.06
N SER A 248 -15.44 6.46 43.42
CA SER A 248 -16.68 6.41 42.63
C SER A 248 -17.45 7.73 42.67
N LEU A 249 -17.50 8.38 43.84
CA LEU A 249 -18.11 9.70 44.01
C LEU A 249 -17.37 10.74 43.15
N ALA A 250 -16.04 10.80 43.26
CA ALA A 250 -15.23 11.70 42.44
C ALA A 250 -15.45 11.47 40.94
N LEU A 251 -15.52 10.21 40.50
CA LEU A 251 -15.76 9.86 39.10
C LEU A 251 -17.16 10.27 38.62
N ALA A 252 -18.20 10.04 39.43
CA ALA A 252 -19.57 10.47 39.12
C ALA A 252 -19.67 12.00 38.98
N LEU A 253 -18.98 12.73 39.86
CA LEU A 253 -18.90 14.19 39.83
C LEU A 253 -18.17 14.70 38.57
N GLY A 254 -17.01 14.11 38.26
CA GLY A 254 -16.23 14.43 37.06
C GLY A 254 -17.00 14.13 35.77
N LEU A 255 -17.71 13.00 35.71
CA LEU A 255 -18.55 12.64 34.58
C LEU A 255 -19.64 13.69 34.34
N GLY A 256 -20.37 14.07 35.39
CA GLY A 256 -21.42 15.08 35.28
C GLY A 256 -20.88 16.41 34.76
N GLU A 257 -19.69 16.82 35.18
CA GLU A 257 -19.04 18.06 34.73
C GLU A 257 -18.66 18.03 33.25
N VAL A 258 -17.95 16.98 32.80
CA VAL A 258 -17.52 16.83 31.41
C VAL A 258 -18.73 16.76 30.48
N VAL A 259 -19.76 16.00 30.85
CA VAL A 259 -21.02 15.91 30.07
C VAL A 259 -21.72 17.28 29.99
N THR A 260 -21.78 18.03 31.09
CA THR A 260 -22.40 19.37 31.12
C THR A 260 -21.64 20.36 30.23
N ALA A 261 -20.30 20.30 30.24
CA ALA A 261 -19.45 21.17 29.43
C ALA A 261 -19.64 20.92 27.92
N ARG A 262 -19.79 19.65 27.51
CA ARG A 262 -19.97 19.28 26.09
C ARG A 262 -21.38 19.50 25.56
N ALA A 263 -22.40 19.35 26.39
CA ALA A 263 -23.80 19.52 25.98
C ALA A 263 -24.22 20.99 25.75
N GLY A 264 -23.26 21.91 25.52
CA GLY A 264 -23.54 23.33 25.31
C GLY A 264 -24.16 24.02 26.53
N GLY A 265 -23.94 23.49 27.74
CA GLY A 265 -24.50 24.03 28.97
C GLY A 265 -25.90 23.50 29.31
N ILE A 266 -26.39 22.42 28.68
CA ILE A 266 -27.49 21.63 29.25
C ILE A 266 -26.98 21.00 30.54
N ARG A 267 -27.39 21.58 31.66
CA ARG A 267 -26.96 21.17 32.99
C ARG A 267 -27.66 19.87 33.38
N LEU A 268 -26.87 18.86 33.75
CA LEU A 268 -27.38 17.79 34.60
C LEU A 268 -27.60 18.41 35.99
N ASP A 269 -28.83 18.86 36.24
CA ASP A 269 -29.19 19.68 37.41
C ASP A 269 -29.30 18.88 38.71
N THR A 270 -29.30 17.54 38.66
CA THR A 270 -29.55 16.69 39.82
C THR A 270 -28.63 15.48 39.90
N LEU A 271 -27.99 15.28 41.05
CA LEU A 271 -27.21 14.09 41.40
C LEU A 271 -27.83 13.42 42.62
N PHE A 272 -28.02 12.10 42.58
CA PHE A 272 -28.37 11.30 43.75
C PHE A 272 -27.20 10.41 44.13
N VAL A 273 -26.82 10.44 45.41
CA VAL A 273 -25.80 9.58 46.00
C VAL A 273 -26.49 8.69 47.03
N ASP A 274 -26.46 7.39 46.83
CA ASP A 274 -27.14 6.40 47.67
C ASP A 274 -26.14 5.55 48.44
N GLU A 275 -26.14 5.70 49.76
CA GLU A 275 -25.32 4.97 50.73
C GLU A 275 -23.79 5.01 50.46
N GLY A 276 -22.98 4.51 51.39
CA GLY A 276 -21.52 4.43 51.26
C GLY A 276 -20.72 5.36 52.18
N PHE A 277 -21.35 6.40 52.73
CA PHE A 277 -20.76 7.28 53.74
C PHE A 277 -20.44 6.57 55.06
N GLY A 278 -21.17 5.51 55.42
CA GLY A 278 -20.96 4.76 56.67
C GLY A 278 -19.65 3.95 56.71
N SER A 279 -18.96 3.82 55.58
CA SER A 279 -17.65 3.16 55.49
C SER A 279 -16.47 4.14 55.58
N LEU A 280 -16.75 5.45 55.70
CA LEU A 280 -15.76 6.50 55.83
C LEU A 280 -15.45 6.76 57.31
N ASP A 281 -14.19 7.09 57.60
CA ASP A 281 -13.84 7.66 58.89
C ASP A 281 -14.38 9.11 59.02
N PRO A 282 -14.49 9.65 60.24
CA PRO A 282 -15.10 10.97 60.46
C PRO A 282 -14.42 12.13 59.71
N GLU A 283 -13.09 12.11 59.56
CA GLU A 283 -12.36 13.19 58.88
C GLU A 283 -12.64 13.16 57.38
N THR A 284 -12.60 11.97 56.78
CA THR A 284 -12.93 11.77 55.37
C THR A 284 -14.40 12.09 55.06
N LEU A 285 -15.33 11.74 55.96
CA LEU A 285 -16.74 12.06 55.82
C LEU A 285 -16.97 13.59 55.76
N GLU A 286 -16.34 14.35 56.66
CA GLU A 286 -16.46 15.80 56.69
C GLU A 286 -15.97 16.42 55.38
N LEU A 287 -14.85 15.93 54.83
CA LEU A 287 -14.27 16.44 53.60
C LEU A 287 -15.14 16.13 52.37
N ALA A 288 -15.73 14.93 52.33
CA ALA A 288 -16.71 14.56 51.31
C ALA A 288 -17.95 15.46 51.36
N LEU A 289 -18.49 15.74 52.56
CA LEU A 289 -19.66 16.61 52.73
C LEU A 289 -19.39 18.06 52.31
N ARG A 290 -18.21 18.61 52.64
CA ARG A 290 -17.78 19.94 52.17
C ARG A 290 -17.75 20.01 50.63
N THR A 291 -17.19 18.98 49.99
CA THR A 291 -17.12 18.90 48.52
C THR A 291 -18.52 18.87 47.88
N LEU A 292 -19.49 18.19 48.51
CA LEU A 292 -20.89 18.19 48.05
C LEU A 292 -21.57 19.55 48.22
N ASP A 293 -21.27 20.27 49.30
CA ASP A 293 -21.79 21.61 49.54
C ASP A 293 -21.25 22.64 48.54
N ASP A 294 -19.98 22.54 48.15
CA ASP A 294 -19.38 23.39 47.12
C ASP A 294 -20.06 23.18 45.75
N LEU A 295 -20.42 21.95 45.42
CA LEU A 295 -21.17 21.64 44.21
C LEU A 295 -22.59 22.21 44.25
N ARG A 296 -23.25 22.13 45.40
CA ARG A 296 -24.54 22.77 45.63
C ARG A 296 -24.46 24.29 45.45
N ALA A 297 -23.38 24.93 45.93
CA ALA A 297 -23.15 26.36 45.74
C ALA A 297 -23.01 26.74 44.25
N GLY A 298 -22.52 25.81 43.42
CA GLY A 298 -22.49 25.92 41.96
C GLY A 298 -23.85 25.83 41.26
N GLY A 299 -24.95 25.66 42.02
CA GLY A 299 -26.31 25.61 41.49
C GLY A 299 -26.80 24.20 41.11
N ARG A 300 -26.08 23.14 41.52
CA ARG A 300 -26.53 21.75 41.36
C ARG A 300 -27.43 21.32 42.51
N THR A 301 -28.43 20.50 42.21
CA THR A 301 -29.23 19.79 43.21
C THR A 301 -28.54 18.48 43.54
N VAL A 302 -28.11 18.30 44.80
CA VAL A 302 -27.50 17.05 45.26
C VAL A 302 -28.42 16.43 46.30
N GLY A 303 -28.93 15.23 46.01
CA GLY A 303 -29.68 14.39 46.95
C GLY A 303 -28.77 13.32 47.52
N VAL A 304 -28.77 13.15 48.85
CA VAL A 304 -27.98 12.13 49.51
C VAL A 304 -28.87 11.24 50.37
N ILE A 305 -28.72 9.93 50.24
CA ILE A 305 -29.42 8.92 51.04
C ILE A 305 -28.37 8.26 51.93
N SER A 306 -28.55 8.36 53.25
CA SER A 306 -27.64 7.75 54.22
C SER A 306 -28.32 7.49 55.56
N HIS A 307 -27.90 6.41 56.21
CA HIS A 307 -28.22 6.08 57.60
C HIS A 307 -27.23 6.69 58.62
N VAL A 308 -26.18 7.39 58.18
CA VAL A 308 -25.12 7.90 59.05
C VAL A 308 -25.60 9.11 59.85
N GLU A 309 -25.59 9.01 61.18
CA GLU A 309 -26.08 10.09 62.04
C GLU A 309 -25.27 11.38 61.93
N ALA A 310 -23.95 11.28 61.73
CA ALA A 310 -23.06 12.43 61.58
C ALA A 310 -23.43 13.33 60.37
N MET A 311 -24.16 12.81 59.38
CA MET A 311 -24.64 13.59 58.24
C MET A 311 -25.85 14.47 58.59
N LYS A 312 -26.65 14.09 59.60
CA LYS A 312 -27.86 14.82 60.01
C LYS A 312 -27.54 16.25 60.48
N GLU A 313 -26.37 16.47 61.06
CA GLU A 313 -25.98 17.80 61.55
C GLU A 313 -25.47 18.72 60.43
N GLN A 314 -24.91 18.14 59.37
CA GLN A 314 -24.29 18.91 58.28
C GLN A 314 -25.27 19.28 57.16
N LEU A 315 -26.30 18.47 56.92
CA LEU A 315 -27.30 18.71 55.87
C LEU A 315 -28.64 19.15 56.47
N PRO A 316 -28.99 20.46 56.45
CA PRO A 316 -30.17 20.97 57.16
C PRO A 316 -31.51 20.66 56.48
N ALA A 317 -31.54 20.40 55.17
CA ALA A 317 -32.75 20.04 54.44
C ALA A 317 -32.89 18.51 54.38
N GLN A 318 -33.85 17.95 55.10
CA GLN A 318 -33.95 16.50 55.32
C GLN A 318 -35.34 15.95 54.99
N LEU A 319 -35.34 14.73 54.44
CA LEU A 319 -36.50 13.86 54.34
C LEU A 319 -36.23 12.64 55.23
N LEU A 320 -36.87 12.59 56.40
CA LEU A 320 -36.74 11.52 57.37
C LEU A 320 -37.73 10.42 57.03
N VAL A 321 -37.23 9.21 56.77
CA VAL A 321 -38.07 8.02 56.52
C VAL A 321 -38.13 7.18 57.79
N ALA A 322 -39.32 7.00 58.35
CA ALA A 322 -39.54 6.19 59.56
C ALA A 322 -40.45 4.98 59.25
N SER A 323 -39.98 3.77 59.53
CA SER A 323 -40.80 2.56 59.41
C SER A 323 -41.84 2.49 60.53
N THR A 324 -43.10 2.22 60.19
CA THR A 324 -44.15 2.01 61.21
C THR A 324 -44.19 0.54 61.65
N PRO A 325 -44.71 0.25 62.86
CA PRO A 325 -44.86 -1.12 63.35
C PRO A 325 -45.74 -2.01 62.48
N GLU A 326 -46.59 -1.43 61.62
CA GLU A 326 -47.53 -2.13 60.74
C GLU A 326 -46.93 -2.48 59.37
N GLY A 327 -45.67 -2.11 59.11
CA GLY A 327 -44.97 -2.36 57.84
C GLY A 327 -44.79 -1.17 56.88
N PRO A 328 -45.73 -0.23 56.71
CA PRO A 328 -45.50 0.92 55.83
C PRO A 328 -44.46 1.89 56.42
N SER A 329 -43.84 2.70 55.56
CA SER A 329 -42.94 3.79 55.98
C SER A 329 -43.63 5.15 55.83
N VAL A 330 -43.35 6.07 56.76
CA VAL A 330 -43.84 7.46 56.73
C VAL A 330 -42.66 8.39 56.50
N ILE A 331 -42.86 9.38 55.62
CA ILE A 331 -41.85 10.41 55.32
C ILE A 331 -42.21 11.66 56.11
N HIS A 332 -41.26 12.15 56.91
CA HIS A 332 -41.32 13.42 57.61
C HIS A 332 -40.37 14.40 56.93
N GLN A 333 -40.85 15.60 56.60
CA GLN A 333 -40.02 16.66 56.07
C GLN A 333 -39.83 17.72 57.15
N ASP A 334 -38.58 17.91 57.59
CA ASP A 334 -38.25 19.04 58.44
C ASP A 334 -38.11 20.29 57.55
N ALA A 335 -38.97 21.27 57.75
CA ALA A 335 -38.94 22.51 56.98
C ALA A 335 -37.74 23.35 57.41
N ALA A 336 -36.62 23.24 56.70
CA ALA A 336 -35.48 24.15 56.86
C ALA A 336 -35.94 25.60 56.64
N ARG A 337 -35.84 26.45 57.69
CA ARG A 337 -36.07 27.89 57.57
C ARG A 337 -35.08 28.49 56.56
N ALA A 338 -35.60 29.05 55.47
CA ALA A 338 -34.79 29.76 54.49
C ALA A 338 -34.02 30.94 55.13
N PRO A 339 -32.77 31.21 54.73
CA PRO A 339 -32.05 32.39 55.19
C PRO A 339 -32.75 33.65 54.65
N VAL A 340 -33.13 34.55 55.55
CA VAL A 340 -33.73 35.84 55.22
C VAL A 340 -32.69 36.70 54.48
N VAL A 341 -32.83 36.81 53.16
CA VAL A 341 -32.07 37.79 52.37
C VAL A 341 -32.61 39.17 52.72
N LYS A 342 -31.88 39.91 53.57
CA LYS A 342 -32.10 41.36 53.75
C LYS A 342 -31.77 42.05 52.42
N ARG A 343 -32.81 42.45 51.67
CA ARG A 343 -32.66 43.45 50.61
C ARG A 343 -32.29 44.78 51.25
N ALA A 344 -31.05 45.23 51.05
CA ALA A 344 -30.68 46.62 51.26
C ALA A 344 -31.46 47.49 50.26
N ARG A 345 -32.04 48.59 50.77
CA ARG A 345 -32.61 49.66 49.96
C ARG A 345 -31.49 50.50 49.34
#